data_AF-G4RK51-F1
#
_entry.id   AF-G4RK51-F1
#
_cell.length_a   1.000
_cell.length_b   1.000
_cell.length_c   1.000
_cell.angle_alpha   90.00
_cell.angle_beta   90.00
_cell.angle_gamma   90.00
#
_symmetry.space_group_name_H-M   'P 1'
#
loop_
_entity.id
_entity.type
_entity.pdbx_description
1 polymer ?
#
loop_
_entity_poly.entity_id
_entity_poly.type
_entity_poly.pdbx_seq_one_letter_code
_entity_poly.pdbx_strand_id
1 'polypeptide(L)'
;MHMMALALKAGLLPEFVRSLDAAYLTAIDVRLRRLFGRGLAEFAEEEPEGLYAALERAVGRHNAEVFFIMFSRWLERRAETEN
;
A
#
# COMPACT_ATOMS: atom_id res chain seq x y z
N MET A 1 -9.24 -11.76 -0.16
CA MET A 1 -9.96 -10.46 -0.04
C MET A 1 -10.44 -10.12 1.37
N HIS A 2 -11.01 -11.05 2.16
CA HIS A 2 -11.57 -10.73 3.49
C HIS A 2 -10.54 -10.16 4.49
N MET A 3 -9.35 -10.78 4.58
CA MET A 3 -8.26 -10.32 5.46
C MET A 3 -7.75 -8.91 5.11
N MET A 4 -7.68 -8.60 3.82
CA MET A 4 -7.21 -7.29 3.35
C MET A 4 -8.19 -6.18 3.74
N ALA A 5 -9.49 -6.39 3.55
CA ALA A 5 -10.51 -5.42 3.95
C ALA A 5 -10.52 -5.17 5.46
N LEU A 6 -10.27 -6.20 6.26
CA LEU A 6 -10.10 -6.07 7.72
C LEU A 6 -8.84 -5.26 8.06
N ALA A 7 -7.71 -5.53 7.40
CA ALA A 7 -6.46 -4.81 7.62
C ALA A 7 -6.54 -3.32 7.24
N LEU A 8 -7.26 -2.98 6.16
CA LEU A 8 -7.54 -1.60 5.79
C LEU A 8 -8.35 -0.89 6.88
N LYS A 9 -9.43 -1.53 7.38
CA LYS A 9 -10.23 -1.00 8.50
C LYS A 9 -9.44 -0.86 9.79
N ALA A 10 -8.48 -1.74 10.03
CA ALA A 10 -7.60 -1.71 11.20
C ALA A 10 -6.48 -0.66 11.09
N GLY A 11 -6.37 0.08 9.98
CA GLY A 11 -5.34 1.12 9.81
C GLY A 11 -3.93 0.57 9.63
N LEU A 12 -3.78 -0.70 9.22
CA LEU A 12 -2.47 -1.35 9.09
C LEU A 12 -1.73 -0.97 7.81
N LEU A 13 -2.42 -0.37 6.83
CA LEU A 13 -1.82 0.03 5.56
C LEU A 13 -0.77 1.15 5.73
N PRO A 14 -1.03 2.25 6.47
CA PRO A 14 0.00 3.24 6.80
C PRO A 14 1.23 2.64 7.50
N GLU A 15 1.05 1.67 8.39
CA GLU A 15 2.18 0.98 9.05
C GLU A 15 3.02 0.19 8.04
N PHE A 16 2.36 -0.57 7.17
CA PHE A 16 3.03 -1.26 6.08
C PHE A 16 3.81 -0.28 5.19
N VAL A 17 3.19 0.83 4.78
CA VAL A 17 3.84 1.86 3.96
C VAL A 17 5.10 2.41 4.62
N ARG A 18 5.06 2.68 5.94
CA ARG A 18 6.24 3.13 6.70
C ARG A 18 7.35 2.08 6.81
N SER A 19 7.03 0.80 6.64
CA SER A 19 8.00 -0.30 6.70
C SER A 19 8.73 -0.58 5.36
N LEU A 20 8.29 0.05 4.27
CA LEU A 20 8.87 -0.16 2.95
C LEU A 20 10.25 0.48 2.81
N ASP A 21 11.07 -0.09 1.93
CA ASP A 21 12.36 0.49 1.56
C ASP A 21 12.19 1.90 0.96
N ALA A 22 13.09 2.82 1.32
CA ALA A 22 13.00 4.23 0.94
C ALA A 22 13.08 4.45 -0.58
N ALA A 23 13.86 3.65 -1.31
CA ALA A 23 13.97 3.76 -2.76
C ALA A 23 12.67 3.32 -3.44
N TYR A 24 12.07 2.23 -2.95
CA TYR A 24 10.76 1.75 -3.42
C TYR A 24 9.65 2.76 -3.15
N LEU A 25 9.60 3.31 -1.93
CA LEU A 25 8.68 4.40 -1.56
C LEU A 25 8.81 5.57 -2.53
N THR A 26 10.03 6.09 -2.70
CA THR A 26 10.31 7.25 -3.58
C THR A 26 9.84 7.00 -5.02
N ALA A 27 10.07 5.79 -5.54
CA ALA A 27 9.67 5.43 -6.90
C ALA A 27 8.15 5.46 -7.09
N ILE A 28 7.37 4.98 -6.12
CA ILE A 28 5.91 5.05 -6.17
C ILE A 28 5.44 6.49 -5.94
N ASP A 29 6.01 7.18 -4.95
CA ASP A 29 5.58 8.52 -4.53
C ASP A 29 5.68 9.53 -5.68
N VAL A 30 6.79 9.53 -6.42
CA VAL A 30 6.99 10.40 -7.58
C VAL A 30 5.89 10.20 -8.64
N ARG A 31 5.47 8.95 -8.86
CA ARG A 31 4.44 8.63 -9.88
C ARG A 31 3.04 9.00 -9.42
N LEU A 32 2.70 8.72 -8.15
CA LEU A 32 1.42 9.12 -7.58
C LEU A 32 1.30 10.64 -7.52
N ARG A 33 2.32 11.35 -7.04
CA ARG A 33 2.34 12.82 -7.01
C ARG A 33 2.17 13.43 -8.38
N ARG A 34 2.83 12.87 -9.41
CA ARG A 34 2.70 13.35 -10.79
C ARG A 34 1.28 13.24 -11.34
N LEU A 35 0.53 12.20 -10.97
CA LEU A 35 -0.82 11.96 -11.52
C LEU A 35 -1.95 12.53 -10.66
N PHE A 36 -1.77 12.56 -9.35
CA PHE A 36 -2.84 12.83 -8.38
C PHE A 36 -2.51 14.00 -7.43
N GLY A 37 -1.30 14.55 -7.47
CA GLY A 37 -0.87 15.63 -6.58
C GLY A 37 -0.52 15.18 -5.14
N ARG A 38 -0.73 13.91 -4.79
CA ARG A 38 -0.49 13.35 -3.46
C ARG A 38 0.31 12.04 -3.49
N GLY A 39 1.02 11.75 -2.40
CA GLY A 39 1.89 10.58 -2.25
C GLY A 39 1.20 9.32 -1.76
N LEU A 40 1.97 8.22 -1.67
CA LEU A 40 1.54 6.91 -1.19
C LEU A 40 1.10 6.94 0.27
N ALA A 41 1.81 7.66 1.13
CA ALA A 41 1.43 7.81 2.55
C ALA A 41 0.07 8.51 2.69
N GLU A 42 -0.16 9.57 1.92
CA GLU A 42 -1.43 10.32 1.90
C GLU A 42 -2.58 9.41 1.44
N PHE A 43 -2.40 8.63 0.37
CA PHE A 43 -3.40 7.64 -0.05
C PHE A 43 -3.65 6.57 1.01
N ALA A 44 -2.61 6.07 1.67
CA ALA A 44 -2.74 5.03 2.68
C ALA A 44 -3.51 5.50 3.93
N GLU A 45 -3.40 6.78 4.28
CA GLU A 45 -4.04 7.38 5.45
C GLU A 45 -5.47 7.88 5.13
N GLU A 46 -5.66 8.52 3.98
CA GLU A 46 -6.90 9.24 3.67
C GLU A 46 -7.86 8.47 2.76
N GLU A 47 -7.36 7.63 1.86
CA GLU A 47 -8.18 6.90 0.89
C GLU A 47 -7.63 5.47 0.62
N PRO A 48 -7.57 4.61 1.65
CA PRO A 48 -6.96 3.29 1.55
C PRO A 48 -7.69 2.37 0.55
N GLU A 49 -9.01 2.51 0.40
CA GLU A 49 -9.79 1.73 -0.57
C GLU A 49 -9.50 2.13 -2.03
N GLY A 50 -9.14 3.40 -2.25
CA GLY A 50 -8.80 3.94 -3.58
C GLY A 50 -7.37 3.64 -4.02
N LEU A 51 -6.49 3.20 -3.11
CA LEU A 51 -5.07 3.05 -3.39
C LEU A 51 -4.78 2.05 -4.52
N TYR A 52 -5.52 0.95 -4.63
CA TYR A 52 -5.32 -0.01 -5.73
C TYR A 52 -5.51 0.64 -7.10
N ALA A 53 -6.62 1.37 -7.27
CA ALA A 53 -6.92 2.03 -8.54
C ALA A 53 -5.90 3.14 -8.84
N ALA A 54 -5.42 3.86 -7.82
CA ALA A 54 -4.38 4.86 -7.98
C ALA A 54 -3.04 4.24 -8.41
N LEU A 55 -2.63 3.14 -7.79
CA LEU A 55 -1.42 2.39 -8.15
C LEU A 55 -1.54 1.81 -9.57
N GLU A 56 -2.66 1.19 -9.92
CA GLU A 56 -2.87 0.63 -11.27
C GLU A 56 -2.66 1.71 -12.35
N ARG A 57 -3.15 2.93 -12.11
CA ARG A 57 -2.95 4.07 -13.01
C ARG A 57 -1.52 4.63 -13.00
N ALA A 58 -0.84 4.62 -11.85
CA ALA A 58 0.48 5.23 -11.69
C ALA A 58 1.66 4.33 -12.07
N VAL A 59 1.57 3.04 -11.78
CA VAL A 59 2.65 2.07 -11.96
C VAL A 59 2.24 0.89 -12.86
N GLY A 60 0.99 0.83 -13.30
CA GLY A 60 0.44 -0.29 -14.05
C GLY A 60 -0.06 -1.41 -13.16
N ARG A 61 -0.98 -2.23 -13.69
CA ARG A 61 -1.67 -3.30 -12.95
C ARG A 61 -0.73 -4.27 -12.24
N HIS A 62 0.27 -4.79 -12.94
CA HIS A 62 1.19 -5.77 -12.37
C HIS A 62 1.93 -5.23 -11.13
N ASN A 63 2.38 -3.98 -11.16
CA ASN A 63 3.07 -3.38 -10.02
C ASN A 63 2.11 -3.08 -8.85
N ALA A 64 0.85 -2.73 -9.15
CA ALA A 64 -0.18 -2.59 -8.13
C ALA A 64 -0.47 -3.93 -7.44
N GLU A 65 -0.58 -5.03 -8.20
CA GLU A 65 -0.75 -6.38 -7.65
C GLU A 65 0.43 -6.77 -6.75
N VAL A 66 1.67 -6.53 -7.20
CA VAL A 66 2.88 -6.81 -6.40
C VAL A 66 2.87 -6.04 -5.08
N PHE A 67 2.48 -4.76 -5.08
CA PHE A 67 2.34 -3.97 -3.85
C PHE A 67 1.39 -4.62 -2.85
N PHE A 68 0.21 -5.07 -3.29
CA PHE A 68 -0.76 -5.72 -2.40
C PHE A 68 -0.36 -7.14 -1.98
N ILE A 69 0.40 -7.86 -2.81
CA ILE A 69 1.02 -9.13 -2.40
C ILE A 69 2.04 -8.89 -1.29
N MET A 70 2.87 -7.84 -1.40
CA MET A 70 3.80 -7.47 -0.33
C MET A 70 3.06 -7.11 0.95
N PHE A 71 1.94 -6.39 0.86
CA PHE A 71 1.11 -6.07 2.01
C PHE A 71 0.50 -7.32 2.65
N SER A 72 -0.07 -8.23 1.86
CA SER A 72 -0.61 -9.51 2.36
C SER A 72 0.45 -10.31 3.12
N ARG A 73 1.64 -10.46 2.51
CA ARG A 73 2.75 -11.17 3.15
C ARG A 73 3.25 -10.49 4.42
N TRP A 74 3.17 -9.16 4.46
CA TRP A 74 3.51 -8.41 5.67
C TRP A 74 2.51 -8.66 6.80
N LEU A 75 1.21 -8.71 6.50
CA LEU A 75 0.17 -9.05 7.46
C LEU A 75 0.34 -10.48 8.01
N GLU A 76 0.64 -11.44 7.14
CA GLU A 76 0.90 -12.83 7.51
C GLU A 76 2.05 -12.95 8.52
N ARG A 77 3.21 -12.35 8.21
CA ARG A 77 4.37 -12.35 9.13
C ARG A 77 4.08 -11.68 10.47
N ARG A 78 3.26 -10.62 10.46
CA ARG A 78 2.88 -9.93 11.69
C ARG A 78 2.02 -10.83 12.58
N ALA A 79 1.01 -11.48 11.99
CA ALA A 79 0.15 -12.41 12.72
C ALA A 79 0.91 -13.61 13.30
N GLU A 80 1.97 -14.08 12.63
CA GLU A 80 2.87 -15.12 13.16
C GLU A 80 3.69 -14.65 14.38
N THR A 81 3.98 -13.35 14.50
CA THR A 81 4.79 -12.78 15.59
C THR A 81 3.95 -12.42 16.82
N GLU A 82 2.63 -12.23 16.64
CA GLU A 82 1.68 -11.88 17.71
C GLU A 82 1.05 -13.11 18.40
N ASN A 83 1.38 -14.33 17.94
CA ASN A 83 0.99 -15.62 18.56
C ASN A 83 2.17 -16.26 19.31
#